data_AF-A0A373CDC8-F1
#
_entry.id   AF-A0A373CDC8-F1
#
_cell.length_a   1.000
_cell.length_b   1.000
_cell.length_c   1.000
_cell.angle_alpha   90.00
_cell.angle_beta   90.00
_cell.angle_gamma   90.00
#
_symmetry.space_group_name_H-M   'P 1'
#
loop_
_entity.id
_entity.type
_entity.pdbx_description
1 polymer ?
#
loop_
_entity_poly.entity_id
_entity_poly.type
_entity_poly.pdbx_seq_one_letter_code
_entity_poly.pdbx_strand_id
1 'polypeptide(L)'
;MKKRKEEKTGATMVDNSRQTHVIKLLGLEEEEENKFSSLERKSRMQNQVRFYRDFYRALCAPECNLEGDKMFLNLIQNDITLTMLFAKGIGRKELYKELNVIFELQRDVGERMCKIKWEELENNSDKISKSDADIEYGQYEWENIVDDGNNIEEFLEKQDVKWKYMMDCYSQILEILLDSEFPLKDVIDRIRKAFKIEKTSYEKIKRNKQASYMFDRDNIYVNLYLYGRGRFIQYFYADLIPDFSLFKDIVNYDYGLPKDSYSLKDVARVYTKMLGKTGEDDYKKIYQNIVKQFQKLHYTSKYREDKKEDKPDDMYTVYNVKWVENTIRNYNIKYAELGEALSVYIFFKRKNYREEDYTEDDLEKVLSLYGKILDLMVKYGKRSKIVNEIKKLGNYYREEYRKIFDRADRDYQESMIERLTEGLLNIYTYGIGGTQGAIYGYSKKEIRKMVSSKRTKKKDNLKHMETFDFGELDLAELLRNIKNDSKAEDKD
;
A
#
# COMPACT_ATOMS: atom_id res chain seq x y z
N MET A 1 -1.63 -11.64 56.89
CA MET A 1 -1.65 -11.30 55.45
C MET A 1 -2.36 -12.38 54.66
N LYS A 2 -3.60 -12.15 54.23
CA LYS A 2 -4.28 -12.92 53.18
C LYS A 2 -4.56 -11.95 52.04
N LYS A 3 -3.87 -12.11 50.91
CA LYS A 3 -4.15 -11.35 49.68
C LYS A 3 -5.56 -11.70 49.23
N ARG A 4 -6.48 -10.72 49.24
CA ARG A 4 -7.78 -10.83 48.58
C ARG A 4 -7.53 -10.95 47.08
N LYS A 5 -8.08 -11.99 46.46
CA LYS A 5 -8.26 -12.10 45.01
C LYS A 5 -9.34 -11.08 44.64
N GLU A 6 -8.93 -9.89 44.21
CA GLU A 6 -9.83 -8.96 43.54
C GLU A 6 -9.97 -9.37 42.07
N GLU A 7 -11.22 -9.66 41.72
CA GLU A 7 -11.90 -9.45 40.45
C GLU A 7 -11.22 -9.90 39.13
N LYS A 8 -11.54 -11.15 38.74
CA LYS A 8 -11.63 -11.60 37.34
C LYS A 8 -13.09 -11.77 36.88
N THR A 9 -14.05 -11.24 37.63
CA THR A 9 -15.50 -11.49 37.46
C THR A 9 -16.08 -10.81 36.21
N GLY A 10 -15.67 -9.59 35.87
CA GLY A 10 -16.18 -8.87 34.70
C GLY A 10 -15.82 -9.52 33.35
N ALA A 11 -14.56 -9.89 33.15
CA ALA A 11 -14.12 -10.55 31.91
C ALA A 11 -14.77 -11.93 31.73
N THR A 12 -14.99 -12.66 32.82
CA THR A 12 -15.59 -14.00 32.77
C THR A 12 -17.10 -13.95 32.50
N MET A 13 -17.79 -12.88 32.93
CA MET A 13 -19.21 -12.65 32.62
C MET A 13 -19.42 -12.27 31.14
N VAL A 14 -18.58 -11.40 30.58
CA VAL A 14 -18.64 -11.00 29.16
C VAL A 14 -18.29 -12.17 28.24
N ASP A 15 -17.32 -13.01 28.62
CA ASP A 15 -16.98 -14.22 27.87
C ASP A 15 -18.11 -15.25 27.89
N ASN A 16 -18.82 -15.39 29.03
CA ASN A 16 -19.98 -16.27 29.13
C ASN A 16 -21.18 -15.75 28.32
N SER A 17 -21.47 -14.45 28.33
CA SER A 17 -22.58 -13.87 27.55
C SER A 17 -22.33 -13.98 26.04
N ARG A 18 -21.08 -13.76 25.59
CA ARG A 18 -20.69 -13.94 24.19
C ARG A 18 -20.81 -15.40 23.76
N GLN A 19 -20.31 -16.33 24.58
CA GLN A 19 -20.41 -17.75 24.27
C GLN A 19 -21.88 -18.18 24.15
N THR A 20 -22.75 -17.74 25.06
CA THR A 20 -24.20 -17.98 24.97
C THR A 20 -24.81 -17.39 23.69
N HIS A 21 -24.40 -16.18 23.28
CA HIS A 21 -24.87 -15.57 22.04
C HIS A 21 -24.48 -16.39 20.81
N VAL A 22 -23.20 -16.78 20.69
CA VAL A 22 -22.71 -17.58 19.56
C VAL A 22 -23.38 -18.96 19.49
N ILE A 23 -23.63 -19.59 20.65
CA ILE A 23 -24.36 -20.85 20.74
C ILE A 23 -25.75 -20.72 20.13
N LYS A 24 -26.51 -19.69 20.55
CA LYS A 24 -27.86 -19.42 20.05
C LYS A 24 -27.84 -19.06 18.57
N LEU A 25 -26.91 -18.19 18.17
CA LEU A 25 -26.76 -17.73 16.80
C LEU A 25 -26.54 -18.90 15.84
N LEU A 26 -25.64 -19.82 16.20
CA LEU A 26 -25.27 -20.97 15.37
C LEU A 26 -26.19 -22.20 15.56
N GLY A 27 -27.19 -22.14 16.45
CA GLY A 27 -28.09 -23.25 16.73
C GLY A 27 -27.40 -24.50 17.29
N LEU A 28 -26.29 -24.33 18.03
CA LEU A 28 -25.42 -25.44 18.46
C LEU A 28 -25.92 -26.17 19.73
N GLU A 29 -27.10 -25.82 20.26
CA GLU A 29 -27.61 -26.32 21.54
C GLU A 29 -27.93 -27.83 21.53
N GLU A 30 -28.47 -28.39 20.44
CA GLU A 30 -28.92 -29.79 20.38
C GLU A 30 -28.06 -30.71 19.49
N GLU A 31 -27.40 -30.19 18.45
CA GLU A 31 -26.64 -31.00 17.49
C GLU A 31 -25.30 -31.51 18.02
N GLU A 32 -24.65 -30.74 18.90
CA GLU A 32 -23.33 -31.09 19.43
C GLU A 32 -23.39 -32.17 20.51
N GLU A 33 -24.51 -32.26 21.26
CA GLU A 33 -24.65 -33.20 22.39
C GLU A 33 -24.59 -34.67 21.97
N ASN A 34 -25.06 -34.98 20.77
CA ASN A 34 -25.21 -36.35 20.27
C ASN A 34 -24.12 -36.82 19.31
N LYS A 35 -23.33 -35.91 18.71
CA LYS A 35 -22.35 -36.24 17.64
C LYS A 35 -20.88 -36.19 18.07
N PHE A 36 -20.52 -35.48 19.15
CA PHE A 36 -19.12 -35.22 19.51
C PHE A 36 -18.84 -35.44 21.00
N SER A 37 -17.60 -35.85 21.32
CA SER A 37 -17.16 -35.95 22.72
C SER A 37 -17.17 -34.58 23.42
N SER A 38 -17.27 -34.58 24.75
CA SER A 38 -17.31 -33.33 25.53
C SER A 38 -16.10 -32.42 25.29
N LEU A 39 -14.93 -33.01 25.02
CA LEU A 39 -13.69 -32.28 24.72
C LEU A 39 -13.72 -31.64 23.32
N GLU A 40 -14.23 -32.37 22.32
CA GLU A 40 -14.34 -31.88 20.95
C GLU A 40 -15.36 -30.77 20.82
N ARG A 41 -16.52 -30.90 21.49
CA ARG A 41 -17.53 -29.82 21.60
C ARG A 41 -16.92 -28.54 22.16
N LYS A 42 -16.23 -28.65 23.30
CA LYS A 42 -15.60 -27.50 23.95
C LYS A 42 -14.58 -26.81 23.04
N SER A 43 -13.76 -27.59 22.33
CA SER A 43 -12.77 -27.05 21.38
C SER A 43 -13.42 -26.37 20.18
N ARG A 44 -14.46 -26.97 19.60
CA ARG A 44 -15.24 -26.39 18.49
C ARG A 44 -15.91 -25.09 18.90
N MET A 45 -16.58 -25.07 20.04
CA MET A 45 -17.21 -23.87 20.60
C MET A 45 -16.20 -22.73 20.80
N GLN A 46 -15.03 -23.04 21.38
CA GLN A 46 -13.96 -22.06 21.53
C GLN A 46 -13.47 -21.49 20.19
N ASN A 47 -13.39 -22.33 19.15
CA ASN A 47 -13.02 -21.87 17.81
C ASN A 47 -14.10 -20.97 17.21
N GLN A 48 -15.39 -21.29 17.36
CA GLN A 48 -16.48 -20.46 16.84
C GLN A 48 -16.54 -19.09 17.53
N VAL A 49 -16.42 -19.06 18.86
CA VAL A 49 -16.34 -17.80 19.62
C VAL A 49 -15.12 -16.98 19.19
N ARG A 50 -13.98 -17.64 18.94
CA ARG A 50 -12.78 -16.95 18.41
C ARG A 50 -13.05 -16.37 17.03
N PHE A 51 -13.65 -17.11 16.10
CA PHE A 51 -13.95 -16.63 14.75
C PHE A 51 -14.94 -15.46 14.77
N TYR A 52 -15.97 -15.53 15.60
CA TYR A 52 -16.93 -14.45 15.82
C TYR A 52 -16.23 -13.17 16.28
N ARG A 53 -15.39 -13.26 17.31
CA ARG A 53 -14.62 -12.11 17.82
C ARG A 53 -13.66 -11.56 16.76
N ASP A 54 -12.96 -12.44 16.07
CA ASP A 54 -11.99 -12.02 15.05
C ASP A 54 -12.70 -11.35 13.85
N PHE A 55 -13.92 -11.77 13.52
CA PHE A 55 -14.80 -11.12 12.53
C PHE A 55 -15.15 -9.68 12.94
N TYR A 56 -15.77 -9.48 14.11
CA TYR A 56 -16.14 -8.15 14.59
C TYR A 56 -14.94 -7.23 14.79
N ARG A 57 -13.83 -7.79 15.29
CA ARG A 57 -12.57 -7.06 15.44
C ARG A 57 -12.00 -6.61 14.09
N ALA A 58 -12.05 -7.47 13.06
CA ALA A 58 -11.58 -7.11 11.73
C ALA A 58 -12.43 -5.98 11.11
N LEU A 59 -13.74 -6.00 11.36
CA LEU A 59 -14.65 -4.93 10.94
C LEU A 59 -14.57 -3.68 11.82
N CYS A 60 -13.89 -3.71 12.97
CA CYS A 60 -13.92 -2.61 13.94
C CYS A 60 -15.37 -2.22 14.31
N ALA A 61 -16.24 -3.21 14.50
CA ALA A 61 -17.66 -3.03 14.81
C ALA A 61 -17.98 -3.61 16.20
N PRO A 62 -19.00 -3.09 16.91
CA PRO A 62 -19.45 -3.67 18.17
C PRO A 62 -20.04 -5.07 17.95
N GLU A 63 -19.70 -5.99 18.85
CA GLU A 63 -20.25 -7.36 18.86
C GLU A 63 -21.79 -7.33 19.07
N CYS A 64 -22.48 -8.40 18.66
CA CYS A 64 -23.93 -8.56 18.76
C CYS A 64 -24.75 -7.57 17.92
N ASN A 65 -24.19 -7.04 16.82
CA ASN A 65 -24.94 -6.29 15.83
C ASN A 65 -25.80 -7.26 14.99
N LEU A 66 -27.10 -6.98 14.83
CA LEU A 66 -28.01 -7.89 14.14
C LEU A 66 -27.61 -8.18 12.68
N GLU A 67 -27.21 -7.14 11.95
CA GLU A 67 -26.77 -7.29 10.55
C GLU A 67 -25.39 -7.97 10.48
N GLY A 68 -24.49 -7.64 11.40
CA GLY A 68 -23.19 -8.31 11.54
C GLY A 68 -23.32 -9.80 11.83
N ASP A 69 -24.29 -10.18 12.66
CA ASP A 69 -24.58 -11.57 13.01
C ASP A 69 -25.12 -12.34 11.80
N LYS A 70 -25.98 -11.72 10.98
CA LYS A 70 -26.43 -12.29 9.70
C LYS A 70 -25.27 -12.50 8.73
N MET A 71 -24.37 -11.52 8.61
CA MET A 71 -23.15 -11.65 7.79
C MET A 71 -22.27 -12.81 8.28
N PHE A 72 -21.99 -12.85 9.59
CA PHE A 72 -21.17 -13.89 10.20
C PHE A 72 -21.77 -15.28 9.95
N LEU A 73 -23.09 -15.42 10.15
CA LEU A 73 -23.81 -16.66 9.86
C LEU A 73 -23.66 -17.09 8.39
N ASN A 74 -23.85 -16.15 7.46
CA ASN A 74 -23.70 -16.43 6.04
C ASN A 74 -22.28 -16.92 5.71
N LEU A 75 -21.24 -16.28 6.27
CA LEU A 75 -19.85 -16.70 6.07
C LEU A 75 -19.61 -18.13 6.58
N ILE A 76 -20.08 -18.44 7.79
CA ILE A 76 -19.93 -19.78 8.40
C ILE A 76 -20.71 -20.84 7.61
N GLN A 77 -21.93 -20.56 7.19
CA GLN A 77 -22.76 -21.49 6.40
C GLN A 77 -22.14 -21.83 5.03
N ASN A 78 -21.34 -20.92 4.47
CA ASN A 78 -20.64 -21.11 3.20
C ASN A 78 -19.19 -21.60 3.37
N ASP A 79 -18.77 -21.98 4.58
CA ASP A 79 -17.39 -22.41 4.90
C ASP A 79 -16.31 -21.39 4.47
N ILE A 80 -16.64 -20.10 4.52
CA ILE A 80 -15.73 -19.00 4.18
C ILE A 80 -15.41 -18.12 5.39
N THR A 81 -14.22 -17.55 5.40
CA THR A 81 -13.84 -16.52 6.37
C THR A 81 -13.84 -15.15 5.71
N LEU A 82 -13.92 -14.08 6.50
CA LEU A 82 -13.77 -12.72 6.00
C LEU A 82 -12.44 -12.50 5.24
N THR A 83 -11.37 -13.20 5.63
CA THR A 83 -10.09 -13.17 4.89
C THR A 83 -10.15 -13.90 3.57
N MET A 84 -10.91 -15.00 3.48
CA MET A 84 -11.10 -15.75 2.24
C MET A 84 -11.94 -14.98 1.23
N LEU A 85 -12.98 -14.28 1.70
CA LEU A 85 -13.84 -13.42 0.87
C LEU A 85 -13.02 -12.39 0.08
N PHE A 86 -12.00 -11.81 0.73
CA PHE A 86 -11.07 -10.87 0.10
C PHE A 86 -9.66 -11.47 0.01
N ALA A 87 -9.51 -12.66 -0.56
CA ALA A 87 -8.20 -13.27 -0.77
C ALA A 87 -7.55 -12.78 -2.08
N LYS A 88 -6.25 -12.44 -2.05
CA LYS A 88 -5.50 -12.00 -3.25
C LYS A 88 -5.60 -12.97 -4.44
N GLY A 89 -5.73 -14.27 -4.17
CA GLY A 89 -5.83 -15.29 -5.21
C GLY A 89 -7.10 -15.21 -6.08
N ILE A 90 -8.12 -14.46 -5.65
CA ILE A 90 -9.38 -14.26 -6.38
C ILE A 90 -9.13 -13.43 -7.64
N GLY A 91 -8.34 -12.37 -7.52
CA GLY A 91 -8.01 -11.49 -8.65
C GLY A 91 -8.61 -10.10 -8.59
N ARG A 92 -8.03 -9.15 -9.35
CA ARG A 92 -8.45 -7.75 -9.31
C ARG A 92 -9.89 -7.56 -9.80
N LYS A 93 -10.23 -8.13 -10.96
CA LYS A 93 -11.55 -7.97 -11.58
C LYS A 93 -12.65 -8.59 -10.72
N GLU A 94 -12.43 -9.79 -10.21
CA GLU A 94 -13.38 -10.52 -9.39
C GLU A 94 -13.55 -9.85 -8.02
N LEU A 95 -12.46 -9.44 -7.36
CA LEU A 95 -12.54 -8.70 -6.10
C LEU A 95 -13.19 -7.33 -6.26
N TYR A 96 -12.99 -6.64 -7.39
CA TYR A 96 -13.67 -5.38 -7.67
C TYR A 96 -15.18 -5.56 -7.77
N LYS A 97 -15.65 -6.62 -8.44
CA LYS A 97 -17.09 -6.94 -8.52
C LYS A 97 -17.69 -7.17 -7.13
N GLU A 98 -17.02 -7.98 -6.32
CA GLU A 98 -17.46 -8.24 -4.94
C GLU A 98 -17.51 -6.96 -4.12
N LEU A 99 -16.47 -6.13 -4.23
CA LEU A 99 -16.39 -4.86 -3.52
C LEU A 99 -17.48 -3.88 -3.97
N ASN A 100 -17.82 -3.87 -5.25
CA ASN A 100 -18.92 -3.05 -5.79
C ASN A 100 -20.28 -3.51 -5.25
N VAL A 101 -20.52 -4.82 -5.15
CA VAL A 101 -21.77 -5.34 -4.55
C VAL A 101 -21.91 -4.87 -3.10
N ILE A 102 -20.83 -4.93 -2.33
CA ILE A 102 -20.81 -4.49 -0.93
C ILE A 102 -20.95 -2.97 -0.82
N PHE A 103 -20.35 -2.21 -1.75
CA PHE A 103 -20.50 -0.77 -1.84
C PHE A 103 -21.95 -0.35 -2.07
N GLU A 104 -22.64 -0.98 -3.02
CA GLU A 104 -24.06 -0.69 -3.29
C GLU A 104 -24.93 -1.06 -2.09
N LEU A 105 -24.66 -2.21 -1.46
CA LEU A 105 -25.39 -2.64 -0.26
C LEU A 105 -25.23 -1.68 0.91
N GLN A 106 -24.00 -1.21 1.19
CA GLN A 106 -23.80 -0.23 2.26
C GLN A 106 -24.50 1.09 1.96
N ARG A 107 -24.51 1.53 0.69
CA ARG A 107 -25.16 2.78 0.27
C ARG A 107 -26.67 2.68 0.47
N ASP A 108 -27.28 1.63 -0.06
CA ASP A 108 -28.73 1.41 0.03
C ASP A 108 -29.22 1.31 1.48
N VAL A 109 -28.44 0.67 2.36
CA VAL A 109 -28.74 0.60 3.80
C VAL A 109 -28.57 1.97 4.45
N GLY A 110 -27.47 2.65 4.17
CA GLY A 110 -27.15 3.97 4.71
C GLY A 110 -28.17 5.03 4.32
N GLU A 111 -28.59 5.10 3.06
CA GLU A 111 -29.61 6.03 2.57
C GLU A 111 -30.95 5.83 3.28
N ARG A 112 -31.38 4.57 3.49
CA ARG A 112 -32.60 4.27 4.25
C ARG A 112 -32.49 4.74 5.70
N MET A 113 -31.34 4.55 6.33
CA MET A 113 -31.10 4.98 7.70
C MET A 113 -31.08 6.51 7.81
N CYS A 114 -30.43 7.20 6.87
CA CYS A 114 -30.39 8.66 6.83
C CYS A 114 -31.79 9.23 6.64
N LYS A 115 -32.62 8.62 5.77
CA LYS A 115 -34.02 9.01 5.61
C LYS A 115 -34.81 8.92 6.92
N ILE A 116 -34.68 7.82 7.66
CA ILE A 116 -35.33 7.65 8.96
C ILE A 116 -34.84 8.72 9.96
N LYS A 117 -33.53 9.01 9.96
CA LYS A 117 -32.94 10.03 10.82
C LYS A 117 -33.46 11.43 10.50
N TRP A 118 -33.60 11.76 9.22
CA TRP A 118 -34.18 13.02 8.79
C TRP A 118 -35.63 13.17 9.24
N GLU A 119 -36.46 12.13 9.05
CA GLU A 119 -37.84 12.11 9.52
C GLU A 119 -37.92 12.28 11.06
N GLU A 120 -37.00 11.68 11.83
CA GLU A 120 -36.91 11.88 13.28
C GLU A 120 -36.61 13.35 13.65
N LEU A 121 -35.67 13.98 12.95
CA LEU A 121 -35.27 15.37 13.19
C LEU A 121 -36.40 16.35 12.82
N GLU A 122 -37.08 16.14 11.68
CA GLU A 122 -38.24 16.94 11.27
C GLU A 122 -39.39 16.85 12.28
N ASN A 123 -39.68 15.65 12.80
CA ASN A 123 -40.70 15.44 13.81
C ASN A 123 -40.37 16.06 15.18
N ASN A 124 -39.11 16.46 15.40
CA ASN A 124 -38.64 17.17 16.59
C ASN A 124 -38.29 18.64 16.30
N SER A 125 -38.80 19.22 15.21
CA SER A 125 -38.55 20.60 14.79
C SER A 125 -38.94 21.67 15.82
N ASP A 126 -39.84 21.35 16.75
CA ASP A 126 -40.18 22.22 17.88
C ASP A 126 -39.09 22.29 18.97
N LYS A 127 -38.12 21.35 18.96
CA LYS A 127 -37.07 21.18 19.97
C LYS A 127 -35.65 21.43 19.46
N ILE A 128 -35.43 21.30 18.16
CA ILE A 128 -34.14 21.46 17.51
C ILE A 128 -34.27 22.52 16.42
N SER A 129 -33.30 23.44 16.35
CA SER A 129 -33.26 24.42 15.27
C SER A 129 -32.95 23.73 13.95
N LYS A 130 -33.43 24.27 12.82
CA LYS A 130 -33.13 23.70 11.50
C LYS A 130 -31.62 23.58 11.24
N SER A 131 -30.84 24.56 11.67
CA SER A 131 -29.38 24.53 11.51
C SER A 131 -28.73 23.39 12.29
N ASP A 132 -29.21 23.11 13.51
CA ASP A 132 -28.68 22.01 14.32
C ASP A 132 -29.12 20.66 13.76
N ALA A 133 -30.35 20.55 13.23
CA ALA A 133 -30.83 19.37 12.51
C ALA A 133 -29.99 19.08 11.26
N ASP A 134 -29.67 20.11 10.46
CA ASP A 134 -28.83 19.97 9.26
C ASP A 134 -27.41 19.48 9.63
N ILE A 135 -26.83 19.99 10.73
CA ILE A 135 -25.51 19.55 11.22
C ILE A 135 -25.56 18.09 11.71
N GLU A 136 -26.57 17.74 12.51
CA GLU A 136 -26.72 16.37 13.03
C GLU A 136 -26.97 15.37 11.90
N TYR A 137 -27.81 15.73 10.92
CA TYR A 137 -28.04 14.92 9.73
C TYR A 137 -26.75 14.74 8.93
N GLY A 138 -26.02 15.83 8.66
CA GLY A 138 -24.77 15.77 7.90
C GLY A 138 -23.71 14.90 8.58
N GLN A 139 -23.61 14.94 9.91
CA GLN A 139 -22.74 14.04 10.66
C GLN A 139 -23.20 12.58 10.56
N TYR A 140 -24.50 12.31 10.72
CA TYR A 140 -25.05 10.96 10.65
C TYR A 140 -24.90 10.33 9.26
N GLU A 141 -25.12 11.12 8.20
CA GLU A 141 -24.90 10.73 6.81
C GLU A 141 -23.42 10.41 6.55
N TRP A 142 -22.51 11.28 7.02
CA TRP A 142 -21.07 11.06 6.94
C TRP A 142 -20.67 9.74 7.62
N GLU A 143 -21.24 9.41 8.77
CA GLU A 143 -20.91 8.20 9.52
C GLU A 143 -21.44 6.92 8.86
N ASN A 144 -22.56 6.97 8.15
CA ASN A 144 -23.28 5.80 7.65
C ASN A 144 -23.23 5.60 6.13
N ILE A 145 -22.69 6.56 5.38
CA ILE A 145 -22.46 6.48 3.93
C ILE A 145 -21.02 6.92 3.63
N VAL A 146 -20.31 6.11 2.83
CA VAL A 146 -18.93 6.40 2.41
C VAL A 146 -18.85 6.91 0.98
N ASP A 147 -17.70 7.53 0.68
CA ASP A 147 -17.33 8.04 -0.65
C ASP A 147 -18.32 9.07 -1.22
N ASP A 148 -19.06 9.76 -0.34
CA ASP A 148 -20.04 10.81 -0.66
C ASP A 148 -21.10 10.36 -1.68
N GLY A 149 -21.44 9.07 -1.70
CA GLY A 149 -22.38 8.49 -2.67
C GLY A 149 -21.81 8.32 -4.08
N ASN A 150 -20.55 8.67 -4.33
CA ASN A 150 -19.88 8.41 -5.60
C ASN A 150 -19.58 6.93 -5.75
N ASN A 151 -19.49 6.45 -6.99
CA ASN A 151 -19.15 5.06 -7.25
C ASN A 151 -17.70 4.73 -6.81
N ILE A 152 -17.44 3.43 -6.63
CA ILE A 152 -16.11 2.93 -6.27
C ILE A 152 -15.03 3.25 -7.32
N GLU A 153 -15.41 3.37 -8.60
CA GLU A 153 -14.48 3.66 -9.69
C GLU A 153 -13.80 5.01 -9.49
N GLU A 154 -14.56 6.06 -9.18
CA GLU A 154 -14.04 7.40 -8.90
C GLU A 154 -13.08 7.41 -7.69
N PHE A 155 -13.39 6.64 -6.64
CA PHE A 155 -12.48 6.50 -5.51
C PHE A 155 -11.15 5.86 -5.96
N LEU A 156 -11.22 4.76 -6.71
CA LEU A 156 -10.02 4.06 -7.19
C LEU A 156 -9.22 4.91 -8.18
N GLU A 157 -9.87 5.70 -9.03
CA GLU A 157 -9.20 6.67 -9.92
C GLU A 157 -8.42 7.71 -9.13
N LYS A 158 -9.02 8.28 -8.07
CA LYS A 158 -8.31 9.21 -7.15
C LYS A 158 -7.11 8.53 -6.48
N GLN A 159 -7.23 7.26 -6.11
CA GLN A 159 -6.12 6.48 -5.56
C GLN A 159 -5.04 6.18 -6.61
N ASP A 160 -5.41 5.88 -7.85
CA ASP A 160 -4.50 5.69 -8.97
C ASP A 160 -3.65 6.95 -9.20
N VAL A 161 -4.27 8.12 -9.22
CA VAL A 161 -3.55 9.39 -9.37
C VAL A 161 -2.52 9.59 -8.24
N LYS A 162 -2.93 9.40 -6.98
CA LYS A 162 -2.03 9.51 -5.81
C LYS A 162 -0.89 8.50 -5.88
N TRP A 163 -1.20 7.26 -6.24
CA TRP A 163 -0.20 6.20 -6.37
C TRP A 163 0.79 6.46 -7.51
N LYS A 164 0.30 6.79 -8.71
CA LYS A 164 1.15 7.13 -9.88
C LYS A 164 2.08 8.28 -9.54
N TYR A 165 1.57 9.30 -8.85
CA TYR A 165 2.40 10.43 -8.43
C TYR A 165 3.52 10.03 -7.47
N MET A 166 3.24 9.18 -6.48
CA MET A 166 4.28 8.65 -5.60
C MET A 166 5.34 7.85 -6.39
N MET A 167 4.91 7.03 -7.35
CA MET A 167 5.84 6.24 -8.17
C MET A 167 6.72 7.12 -9.04
N ASP A 168 6.17 8.20 -9.61
CA ASP A 168 6.93 9.15 -10.42
C ASP A 168 7.99 9.87 -9.56
N CYS A 169 7.63 10.30 -8.34
CA CYS A 169 8.60 10.87 -7.39
C CYS A 169 9.75 9.89 -7.09
N TYR A 170 9.42 8.64 -6.79
CA TYR A 170 10.42 7.62 -6.45
C TYR A 170 11.29 7.27 -7.66
N SER A 171 10.68 7.10 -8.83
CA SER A 171 11.36 6.82 -10.09
C SER A 171 12.39 7.91 -10.40
N GLN A 172 12.02 9.18 -10.27
CA GLN A 172 12.96 10.27 -10.50
C GLN A 172 14.10 10.31 -9.49
N ILE A 173 13.84 10.01 -8.21
CA ILE A 173 14.91 9.87 -7.21
C ILE A 173 15.92 8.80 -7.68
N LEU A 174 15.44 7.64 -8.11
CA LEU A 174 16.32 6.58 -8.62
C LEU A 174 17.08 7.01 -9.88
N GLU A 175 16.43 7.66 -10.83
CA GLU A 175 17.07 8.12 -12.06
C GLU A 175 18.22 9.09 -11.79
N ILE A 176 18.03 10.01 -10.84
CA ILE A 176 19.08 10.96 -10.44
C ILE A 176 20.24 10.25 -9.76
N LEU A 177 19.96 9.20 -8.96
CA LEU A 177 21.00 8.43 -8.30
C LEU A 177 21.75 7.50 -9.26
N LEU A 178 21.11 7.07 -10.34
CA LEU A 178 21.73 6.30 -11.41
C LEU A 178 22.55 7.17 -12.37
N ASP A 179 22.28 8.46 -12.41
CA ASP A 179 23.00 9.41 -13.26
C ASP A 179 24.37 9.79 -12.66
N SER A 180 25.44 9.46 -13.39
CA SER A 180 26.82 9.73 -12.97
C SER A 180 27.20 11.21 -12.93
N GLU A 181 26.41 12.09 -13.55
CA GLU A 181 26.71 13.52 -13.60
C GLU A 181 26.24 14.28 -12.35
N PHE A 182 25.46 13.65 -11.46
CA PHE A 182 25.00 14.30 -10.23
C PHE A 182 26.01 14.18 -9.08
N PRO A 183 26.13 15.19 -8.19
CA PRO A 183 26.95 15.10 -6.99
C PRO A 183 26.28 14.19 -5.93
N LEU A 184 26.43 12.88 -6.10
CA LEU A 184 25.67 11.84 -5.37
C LEU A 184 25.75 11.93 -3.84
N LYS A 185 26.93 12.27 -3.28
CA LYS A 185 27.13 12.38 -1.82
C LYS A 185 26.21 13.45 -1.23
N ASP A 186 26.16 14.63 -1.86
CA ASP A 186 25.33 15.75 -1.44
C ASP A 186 23.84 15.43 -1.62
N VAL A 187 23.48 14.75 -2.71
CA VAL A 187 22.09 14.33 -2.98
C VAL A 187 21.60 13.35 -1.92
N ILE A 188 22.37 12.31 -1.60
CA ILE A 188 21.95 11.28 -0.64
C ILE A 188 21.84 11.84 0.79
N ASP A 189 22.77 12.70 1.21
CA ASP A 189 22.68 13.32 2.54
C ASP A 189 21.46 14.26 2.65
N ARG A 190 21.08 14.96 1.56
CA ARG A 190 19.84 15.76 1.50
C ARG A 190 18.58 14.89 1.52
N ILE A 191 18.54 13.80 0.73
CA ILE A 191 17.42 12.83 0.75
C ILE A 191 17.24 12.28 2.16
N ARG A 192 18.32 11.85 2.82
CA ARG A 192 18.28 11.34 4.21
C ARG A 192 17.74 12.39 5.18
N LYS A 193 18.18 13.65 5.06
CA LYS A 193 17.70 14.74 5.93
C LYS A 193 16.21 15.00 5.69
N ALA A 194 15.77 15.12 4.44
CA ALA A 194 14.38 15.32 4.09
C ALA A 194 13.51 14.16 4.58
N PHE A 195 13.94 12.92 4.37
CA PHE A 195 13.22 11.75 4.84
C PHE A 195 13.05 11.72 6.37
N LYS A 196 14.09 12.12 7.13
CA LYS A 196 13.97 12.22 8.59
C LYS A 196 12.93 13.26 9.02
N ILE A 197 12.88 14.41 8.36
CA ILE A 197 11.92 15.50 8.63
C ILE A 197 10.51 15.01 8.34
N GLU A 198 10.26 14.50 7.13
CA GLU A 198 8.94 14.04 6.71
C GLU A 198 8.44 12.88 7.57
N LYS A 199 9.29 11.90 7.87
CA LYS A 199 8.95 10.82 8.79
C LYS A 199 8.53 11.35 10.16
N THR A 200 9.27 12.31 10.73
CA THR A 200 8.94 12.88 12.04
C THR A 200 7.59 13.60 12.00
N SER A 201 7.33 14.36 10.93
CA SER A 201 6.05 15.04 10.73
C SER A 201 4.89 14.05 10.56
N TYR A 202 5.08 13.00 9.76
CA TYR A 202 4.08 11.96 9.51
C TYR A 202 3.69 11.25 10.82
N GLU A 203 4.67 10.84 11.62
CA GLU A 203 4.40 10.16 12.90
C GLU A 203 3.65 11.05 13.90
N LYS A 204 3.90 12.37 13.90
CA LYS A 204 3.14 13.32 14.74
C LYS A 204 1.66 13.34 14.33
N ILE A 205 1.39 13.49 13.03
CA ILE A 205 0.03 13.52 12.50
C ILE A 205 -0.67 12.19 12.73
N LYS A 206 0.04 11.08 12.48
CA LYS A 206 -0.47 9.73 12.72
C LYS A 206 -0.93 9.55 14.16
N ARG A 207 -0.14 9.95 15.16
CA ARG A 207 -0.55 9.85 16.57
C ARG A 207 -1.82 10.65 16.87
N ASN A 208 -1.92 11.86 16.33
CA ASN A 208 -3.10 12.70 16.51
C ASN A 208 -4.35 12.05 15.88
N LYS A 209 -4.22 11.52 14.66
CA LYS A 209 -5.31 10.83 13.94
C LYS A 209 -5.64 9.46 14.52
N GLN A 210 -4.71 8.81 15.21
CA GLN A 210 -4.99 7.57 15.94
C GLN A 210 -5.70 7.82 17.26
N ALA A 211 -5.56 9.01 17.82
CA ALA A 211 -6.22 9.45 19.05
C ALA A 211 -7.61 10.07 18.79
N SER A 212 -7.90 10.50 17.55
CA SER A 212 -9.25 10.92 17.18
C SER A 212 -10.21 9.73 17.20
N TYR A 213 -11.40 9.98 17.72
CA TYR A 213 -12.46 9.02 18.04
C TYR A 213 -12.85 8.15 16.83
N MET A 214 -13.12 6.86 17.07
CA MET A 214 -13.79 5.98 16.12
C MET A 214 -15.29 6.19 16.24
N PHE A 215 -15.96 6.58 15.15
CA PHE A 215 -17.41 6.67 15.15
C PHE A 215 -18.03 5.27 15.35
N ASP A 216 -18.95 5.16 16.31
CA ASP A 216 -19.83 4.01 16.42
C ASP A 216 -20.82 4.11 15.25
N ARG A 217 -20.54 3.35 14.18
CA ARG A 217 -21.40 3.34 12.99
C ARG A 217 -22.51 2.32 13.18
N ASP A 218 -23.74 2.74 12.92
CA ASP A 218 -24.89 1.85 12.92
C ASP A 218 -24.89 0.95 11.66
N ASN A 219 -24.43 1.49 10.53
CA ASN A 219 -24.32 0.75 9.27
C ASN A 219 -23.04 -0.10 9.21
N ILE A 220 -23.11 -1.34 9.71
CA ILE A 220 -21.98 -2.30 9.69
C ILE A 220 -21.48 -2.64 8.27
N TYR A 221 -22.29 -2.46 7.23
CA TYR A 221 -21.87 -2.69 5.84
C TYR A 221 -20.80 -1.68 5.38
N VAL A 222 -20.76 -0.47 5.96
CA VAL A 222 -19.65 0.49 5.76
C VAL A 222 -18.34 -0.13 6.22
N ASN A 223 -18.33 -0.81 7.37
CA ASN A 223 -17.13 -1.43 7.91
C ASN A 223 -16.65 -2.60 7.04
N LEU A 224 -17.59 -3.41 6.53
CA LEU A 224 -17.29 -4.48 5.58
C LEU A 224 -16.70 -3.93 4.28
N TYR A 225 -17.27 -2.86 3.73
CA TYR A 225 -16.75 -2.18 2.56
C TYR A 225 -15.33 -1.65 2.80
N LEU A 226 -15.12 -0.89 3.88
CA LEU A 226 -13.81 -0.31 4.21
C LEU A 226 -12.74 -1.39 4.45
N TYR A 227 -13.12 -2.51 5.06
CA TYR A 227 -12.25 -3.68 5.18
C TYR A 227 -11.90 -4.25 3.81
N GLY A 228 -12.90 -4.54 2.96
CA GLY A 228 -12.70 -5.09 1.62
C GLY A 228 -11.86 -4.19 0.73
N ARG A 229 -12.15 -2.88 0.72
CA ARG A 229 -11.41 -1.82 0.04
C ARG A 229 -9.95 -1.78 0.51
N GLY A 230 -9.74 -1.85 1.83
CA GLY A 230 -8.40 -1.91 2.38
C GLY A 230 -7.59 -3.11 1.87
N ARG A 231 -8.19 -4.30 1.82
CA ARG A 231 -7.56 -5.51 1.26
C ARG A 231 -7.26 -5.37 -0.23
N PHE A 232 -8.21 -4.85 -1.00
CA PHE A 232 -8.05 -4.58 -2.42
C PHE A 232 -6.82 -3.68 -2.67
N ILE A 233 -6.73 -2.56 -1.96
CA ILE A 233 -5.62 -1.61 -2.10
C ILE A 233 -4.30 -2.25 -1.65
N GLN A 234 -4.29 -2.99 -0.53
CA GLN A 234 -3.09 -3.69 -0.06
C GLN A 234 -2.55 -4.70 -1.08
N TYR A 235 -3.40 -5.35 -1.87
CA TYR A 235 -2.96 -6.36 -2.83
C TYR A 235 -2.54 -5.80 -4.18
N PHE A 236 -3.23 -4.77 -4.66
CA PHE A 236 -3.03 -4.27 -6.02
C PHE A 236 -2.27 -2.95 -6.10
N TYR A 237 -2.14 -2.20 -5.00
CA TYR A 237 -1.37 -0.95 -4.96
C TYR A 237 -0.13 -1.05 -4.08
N ALA A 238 -0.25 -1.62 -2.87
CA ALA A 238 0.89 -1.68 -1.95
C ALA A 238 2.01 -2.61 -2.45
N ASP A 239 1.68 -3.60 -3.30
CA ASP A 239 2.65 -4.47 -3.95
C ASP A 239 3.36 -3.82 -5.15
N LEU A 240 2.84 -2.68 -5.61
CA LEU A 240 3.45 -1.84 -6.64
C LEU A 240 4.43 -0.82 -6.07
N ILE A 241 4.46 -0.62 -4.74
CA ILE A 241 5.47 0.18 -4.05
C ILE A 241 6.78 -0.61 -3.94
N PRO A 242 7.96 0.02 -4.15
CA PRO A 242 9.28 -0.62 -4.09
C PRO A 242 9.49 -1.69 -3.01
N ASP A 243 9.61 -2.95 -3.45
CA ASP A 243 9.93 -4.09 -2.60
C ASP A 243 11.34 -4.63 -2.85
N PHE A 244 12.30 -4.23 -2.02
CA PHE A 244 13.67 -4.74 -2.11
C PHE A 244 13.78 -6.25 -1.85
N SER A 245 12.77 -6.85 -1.20
CA SER A 245 12.73 -8.31 -1.00
C SER A 245 12.43 -9.08 -2.28
N LEU A 246 11.99 -8.40 -3.36
CA LEU A 246 11.88 -8.99 -4.69
C LEU A 246 13.22 -9.62 -5.12
N PHE A 247 14.33 -8.97 -4.78
CA PHE A 247 15.69 -9.39 -5.12
C PHE A 247 16.38 -10.20 -4.01
N LYS A 248 15.63 -10.77 -3.05
CA LYS A 248 16.21 -11.49 -1.91
C LYS A 248 17.06 -12.69 -2.30
N ASP A 249 16.71 -13.36 -3.40
CA ASP A 249 17.38 -14.56 -3.91
C ASP A 249 18.70 -14.24 -4.63
N ILE A 250 18.95 -12.97 -4.98
CA ILE A 250 20.16 -12.53 -5.67
C ILE A 250 21.32 -12.44 -4.67
N VAL A 251 22.40 -13.16 -4.97
CA VAL A 251 23.63 -13.20 -4.17
C VAL A 251 24.77 -12.41 -4.82
N ASN A 252 24.75 -12.26 -6.15
CA ASN A 252 25.74 -11.51 -6.91
C ASN A 252 25.05 -10.40 -7.74
N TYR A 253 25.43 -9.15 -7.53
CA TYR A 253 24.84 -7.99 -8.22
C TYR A 253 25.80 -7.48 -9.29
N ASP A 254 25.96 -8.30 -10.33
CA ASP A 254 26.79 -7.99 -11.49
C ASP A 254 26.16 -8.62 -12.73
N TYR A 255 25.94 -7.80 -13.77
CA TYR A 255 25.46 -8.30 -15.06
C TYR A 255 26.51 -9.12 -15.79
N GLY A 256 27.80 -8.83 -15.63
CA GLY A 256 28.89 -9.71 -16.06
C GLY A 256 29.06 -9.90 -17.58
N LEU A 257 28.29 -9.22 -18.43
CA LEU A 257 28.32 -9.38 -19.89
C LEU A 257 27.96 -8.04 -20.55
N PRO A 258 28.87 -7.07 -20.72
CA PRO A 258 28.54 -5.81 -21.38
C PRO A 258 28.29 -6.06 -22.87
N LYS A 259 27.03 -6.21 -23.25
CA LYS A 259 26.53 -6.25 -24.62
C LYS A 259 25.62 -5.06 -24.88
N ASP A 260 25.56 -4.61 -26.13
CA ASP A 260 24.60 -3.57 -26.54
C ASP A 260 23.17 -4.12 -26.51
N SER A 261 23.01 -5.40 -26.89
CA SER A 261 21.75 -6.13 -26.88
C SER A 261 21.87 -7.52 -26.25
N TYR A 262 20.77 -7.96 -25.63
CA TYR A 262 20.65 -9.21 -24.91
C TYR A 262 19.49 -10.04 -25.48
N SER A 263 19.80 -11.30 -25.79
CA SER A 263 18.79 -12.31 -26.05
C SER A 263 18.25 -12.90 -24.74
N LEU A 264 17.17 -13.68 -24.79
CA LEU A 264 16.69 -14.41 -23.59
C LEU A 264 17.72 -15.40 -23.03
N LYS A 265 18.62 -15.93 -23.88
CA LYS A 265 19.75 -16.75 -23.41
C LYS A 265 20.71 -15.92 -22.58
N ASP A 266 20.99 -14.69 -22.99
CA ASP A 266 21.85 -13.78 -22.24
C ASP A 266 21.20 -13.37 -20.92
N VAL A 267 19.91 -13.00 -20.93
CA VAL A 267 19.15 -12.71 -19.69
C VAL A 267 19.21 -13.89 -18.71
N ALA A 268 19.01 -15.12 -19.21
CA ALA A 268 19.11 -16.32 -18.40
C ALA A 268 20.52 -16.56 -17.83
N ARG A 269 21.58 -16.32 -18.61
CA ARG A 269 22.97 -16.40 -18.13
C ARG A 269 23.25 -15.39 -17.04
N VAL A 270 22.86 -14.13 -17.26
CA VAL A 270 22.99 -13.05 -16.28
C VAL A 270 22.28 -13.45 -14.99
N TYR A 271 21.01 -13.82 -15.06
CA TYR A 271 20.23 -14.19 -13.88
C TYR A 271 20.80 -15.42 -13.14
N THR A 272 21.28 -16.43 -13.88
CA THR A 272 21.93 -17.62 -13.29
C THR A 272 23.17 -17.23 -12.48
N LYS A 273 24.02 -16.36 -13.05
CA LYS A 273 25.20 -15.82 -12.35
C LYS A 273 24.80 -14.99 -11.13
N MET A 274 23.74 -14.18 -11.24
CA MET A 274 23.22 -13.37 -10.12
C MET A 274 22.72 -14.22 -8.95
N LEU A 275 22.21 -15.42 -9.23
CA LEU A 275 21.84 -16.42 -8.23
C LEU A 275 23.03 -17.21 -7.66
N GLY A 276 24.27 -16.94 -8.11
CA GLY A 276 25.46 -17.67 -7.67
C GLY A 276 25.53 -19.11 -8.17
N LYS A 277 24.79 -19.42 -9.23
CA LYS A 277 24.75 -20.74 -9.85
C LYS A 277 25.74 -20.79 -11.01
N THR A 278 26.47 -21.90 -11.11
CA THR A 278 27.51 -22.12 -12.15
C THR A 278 27.26 -23.38 -12.98
N GLY A 279 26.28 -24.20 -12.63
CA GLY A 279 25.94 -25.43 -13.35
C GLY A 279 25.16 -25.19 -14.65
N GLU A 280 25.49 -25.97 -15.68
CA GLU A 280 24.81 -25.91 -16.98
C GLU A 280 23.31 -26.29 -16.88
N ASP A 281 22.96 -27.24 -16.01
CA ASP A 281 21.57 -27.68 -15.81
C ASP A 281 20.71 -26.61 -15.12
N ASP A 282 21.31 -25.85 -14.19
CA ASP A 282 20.66 -24.70 -13.56
C ASP A 282 20.33 -23.63 -14.59
N TYR A 283 21.28 -23.30 -15.46
CA TYR A 283 21.09 -22.36 -16.56
C TYR A 283 19.97 -22.82 -17.50
N LYS A 284 19.99 -24.09 -17.95
CA LYS A 284 18.96 -24.63 -18.84
C LYS A 284 17.56 -24.53 -18.25
N LYS A 285 17.41 -24.87 -16.97
CA LYS A 285 16.12 -24.76 -16.25
C LYS A 285 15.64 -23.31 -16.15
N ILE A 286 16.54 -22.40 -15.79
CA ILE A 286 16.25 -20.96 -15.71
C ILE A 286 15.85 -20.40 -17.08
N TYR A 287 16.60 -20.73 -18.12
CA TYR A 287 16.32 -20.33 -19.49
C TYR A 287 14.94 -20.79 -19.96
N GLN A 288 14.60 -22.07 -19.75
CA GLN A 288 13.27 -22.59 -20.09
C GLN A 288 12.14 -21.84 -19.37
N ASN A 289 12.33 -21.51 -18.08
CA ASN A 289 11.33 -20.76 -17.32
C ASN A 289 11.18 -19.32 -17.83
N ILE A 290 12.29 -18.63 -18.11
CA ILE A 290 12.29 -17.28 -18.69
C ILE A 290 11.57 -17.28 -20.03
N VAL A 291 11.90 -18.22 -20.93
CA VAL A 291 11.28 -18.34 -22.25
C VAL A 291 9.76 -18.54 -22.12
N LYS A 292 9.32 -19.52 -21.31
CA LYS A 292 7.88 -19.78 -21.09
C LYS A 292 7.16 -18.54 -20.58
N GLN A 293 7.78 -17.80 -19.67
CA GLN A 293 7.19 -16.61 -19.08
C GLN A 293 7.12 -15.43 -20.06
N PHE A 294 8.20 -15.12 -20.76
CA PHE A 294 8.24 -14.05 -21.76
C PHE A 294 7.34 -14.35 -22.97
N GLN A 295 7.16 -15.62 -23.33
CA GLN A 295 6.20 -15.96 -24.38
C GLN A 295 4.75 -15.76 -23.95
N LYS A 296 4.45 -15.94 -22.66
CA LYS A 296 3.11 -15.78 -22.09
C LYS A 296 2.73 -14.31 -21.87
N LEU A 297 3.68 -13.47 -21.46
CA LEU A 297 3.40 -12.09 -21.05
C LEU A 297 3.29 -11.13 -22.23
N HIS A 298 2.18 -10.40 -22.33
CA HIS A 298 1.97 -9.33 -23.31
C HIS A 298 3.00 -8.20 -23.16
N TYR A 299 3.32 -7.78 -21.92
CA TYR A 299 4.26 -6.72 -21.58
C TYR A 299 5.63 -6.90 -22.22
N THR A 300 6.12 -8.14 -22.31
CA THR A 300 7.44 -8.44 -22.88
C THR A 300 7.49 -8.35 -24.40
N SER A 301 6.35 -8.14 -25.08
CA SER A 301 6.30 -7.94 -26.54
C SER A 301 7.13 -6.74 -26.99
N LYS A 302 7.29 -5.73 -26.15
CA LYS A 302 8.07 -4.52 -26.45
C LYS A 302 9.56 -4.78 -26.75
N TYR A 303 10.08 -5.90 -26.27
CA TYR A 303 11.47 -6.33 -26.46
C TYR A 303 11.68 -7.20 -27.70
N ARG A 304 10.64 -7.49 -28.50
CA ARG A 304 10.75 -8.37 -29.68
C ARG A 304 11.34 -7.63 -30.89
N GLU A 305 12.16 -8.34 -31.67
CA GLU A 305 12.75 -7.83 -32.91
C GLU A 305 11.71 -7.65 -34.03
N ASP A 306 10.65 -8.46 -34.02
CA ASP A 306 9.64 -8.52 -35.07
C ASP A 306 8.62 -7.37 -34.99
N LYS A 307 9.06 -6.15 -34.67
CA LYS A 307 8.26 -4.94 -34.91
C LYS A 307 8.25 -4.64 -36.41
N LYS A 308 7.56 -5.47 -37.19
CA LYS A 308 7.06 -5.07 -38.51
C LYS A 308 5.57 -4.82 -38.42
N GLU A 309 5.23 -3.65 -38.93
CA GLU A 309 3.92 -3.01 -39.03
C GLU A 309 2.84 -3.91 -39.65
N ASP A 310 1.59 -3.50 -39.40
CA ASP A 310 0.32 -3.98 -39.96
C ASP A 310 -0.27 -5.30 -39.41
N LYS A 311 -1.12 -5.17 -38.38
CA LYS A 311 -2.58 -5.11 -38.60
C LYS A 311 -3.38 -4.70 -37.33
N PRO A 312 -4.48 -3.95 -37.51
CA PRO A 312 -5.39 -3.52 -36.45
C PRO A 312 -6.37 -4.65 -36.07
N ASP A 313 -6.98 -4.48 -34.89
CA ASP A 313 -8.23 -5.09 -34.41
C ASP A 313 -8.56 -6.52 -34.89
N ASP A 314 -8.36 -7.50 -34.03
CA ASP A 314 -9.45 -8.45 -33.78
C ASP A 314 -9.33 -9.23 -32.45
N MET A 315 -10.46 -9.19 -31.75
CA MET A 315 -10.98 -10.00 -30.67
C MET A 315 -10.43 -11.43 -30.49
N TYR A 316 -10.38 -11.83 -29.22
CA TYR A 316 -10.73 -13.16 -28.67
C TYR A 316 -10.40 -14.41 -29.51
N THR A 317 -9.49 -15.25 -29.01
CA THR A 317 -9.63 -16.72 -29.02
C THR A 317 -8.59 -17.31 -28.05
N VAL A 318 -9.01 -17.67 -26.83
CA VAL A 318 -9.40 -19.04 -26.43
C VAL A 318 -8.23 -20.05 -26.53
N TYR A 319 -7.84 -20.53 -25.35
CA TYR A 319 -7.09 -21.75 -25.06
C TYR A 319 -7.07 -22.77 -26.20
N ASN A 320 -5.93 -22.89 -26.88
CA ASN A 320 -5.43 -24.15 -27.48
C ASN A 320 -4.00 -23.94 -27.98
N VAL A 321 -3.03 -23.94 -27.06
CA VAL A 321 -1.61 -24.01 -27.45
C VAL A 321 -1.30 -25.48 -27.76
N LYS A 322 -1.48 -25.87 -29.02
CA LYS A 322 -0.60 -26.88 -29.63
C LYS A 322 0.81 -26.31 -29.57
N TRP A 323 1.72 -27.05 -28.93
CA TRP A 323 3.14 -26.75 -28.91
C TRP A 323 3.67 -26.71 -30.35
N VAL A 324 3.70 -25.52 -30.95
CA VAL A 324 4.48 -25.28 -32.16
C VAL A 324 5.92 -25.13 -31.69
N GLU A 325 6.68 -26.22 -31.82
CA GLU A 325 8.12 -26.20 -31.76
C GLU A 325 8.67 -25.17 -32.76
N ASN A 326 9.60 -24.34 -32.29
CA ASN A 326 10.62 -23.67 -33.08
C ASN A 326 10.23 -22.55 -34.07
N THR A 327 9.56 -21.51 -33.58
CA THR A 327 10.03 -20.15 -33.86
C THR A 327 10.29 -19.43 -32.55
N ILE A 328 11.54 -19.47 -32.09
CA ILE A 328 11.98 -18.63 -30.98
C ILE A 328 11.75 -17.19 -31.44
N ARG A 329 10.70 -16.53 -30.93
CA ARG A 329 10.52 -15.07 -31.11
C ARG A 329 11.83 -14.42 -30.67
N ASN A 330 12.49 -13.70 -31.57
CA ASN A 330 13.76 -13.07 -31.24
C ASN A 330 13.51 -11.87 -30.32
N TYR A 331 14.28 -11.79 -29.24
CA TYR A 331 14.25 -10.70 -28.28
C TYR A 331 15.55 -9.91 -28.39
N ASN A 332 15.42 -8.60 -28.45
CA ASN A 332 16.51 -7.64 -28.50
C ASN A 332 16.33 -6.64 -27.36
N ILE A 333 16.81 -7.02 -26.17
CA ILE A 333 16.72 -6.21 -24.96
C ILE A 333 17.97 -5.34 -24.90
N LYS A 334 17.84 -4.02 -24.82
CA LYS A 334 19.00 -3.12 -24.70
C LYS A 334 19.64 -3.23 -23.32
N TYR A 335 20.90 -2.86 -23.20
CA TYR A 335 21.56 -2.80 -21.88
C TYR A 335 20.77 -2.00 -20.84
N ALA A 336 20.22 -0.85 -21.24
CA ALA A 336 19.42 0.01 -20.36
C ALA A 336 18.08 -0.62 -19.92
N GLU A 337 17.63 -1.68 -20.61
CA GLU A 337 16.39 -2.39 -20.34
C GLU A 337 16.63 -3.73 -19.60
N LEU A 338 17.91 -4.13 -19.41
CA LEU A 338 18.25 -5.43 -18.83
C LEU A 338 17.76 -5.57 -17.39
N GLY A 339 17.90 -4.53 -16.57
CA GLY A 339 17.40 -4.52 -15.20
C GLY A 339 15.89 -4.70 -15.13
N GLU A 340 15.17 -4.05 -16.04
CA GLU A 340 13.72 -4.16 -16.16
C GLU A 340 13.30 -5.55 -16.62
N ALA A 341 13.91 -6.08 -17.69
CA ALA A 341 13.62 -7.42 -18.21
C ALA A 341 13.83 -8.51 -17.15
N LEU A 342 14.91 -8.42 -16.36
CA LEU A 342 15.14 -9.32 -15.22
C LEU A 342 14.06 -9.15 -14.15
N SER A 343 13.65 -7.92 -13.86
CA SER A 343 12.60 -7.61 -12.90
C SER A 343 11.25 -8.18 -13.33
N VAL A 344 10.91 -8.15 -14.63
CA VAL A 344 9.68 -8.79 -15.16
C VAL A 344 9.62 -10.25 -14.79
N TYR A 345 10.69 -11.01 -15.07
CA TYR A 345 10.75 -12.42 -14.72
C TYR A 345 10.58 -12.64 -13.21
N ILE A 346 11.34 -11.90 -12.39
CA ILE A 346 11.32 -12.09 -10.94
C ILE A 346 9.95 -11.70 -10.33
N PHE A 347 9.32 -10.66 -10.84
CA PHE A 347 8.01 -10.18 -10.41
C PHE A 347 6.92 -11.23 -10.67
N PHE A 348 6.80 -11.70 -11.92
CA PHE A 348 5.76 -12.64 -12.30
C PHE A 348 6.06 -14.10 -11.91
N LYS A 349 7.29 -14.45 -11.49
CA LYS A 349 7.54 -15.80 -10.90
C LYS A 349 6.83 -15.98 -9.55
N ARG A 350 6.43 -14.88 -8.90
CA ARG A 350 5.76 -14.93 -7.59
C ARG A 350 4.34 -15.47 -7.71
N LYS A 351 3.90 -16.20 -6.69
CA LYS A 351 2.53 -16.69 -6.59
C LYS A 351 1.55 -15.50 -6.53
N ASN A 352 0.42 -15.62 -7.23
CA ASN A 352 -0.67 -14.62 -7.27
C ASN A 352 -0.28 -13.27 -7.92
N TYR A 353 0.66 -13.26 -8.85
CA TYR A 353 0.93 -12.11 -9.72
C TYR A 353 0.55 -12.49 -11.15
N ARG A 354 -0.53 -11.90 -11.67
CA ARG A 354 -1.04 -12.15 -13.02
C ARG A 354 -1.02 -10.83 -13.78
N GLU A 355 -0.68 -10.90 -15.05
CA GLU A 355 -0.57 -9.70 -15.89
C GLU A 355 -1.92 -8.96 -16.02
N GLU A 356 -3.01 -9.71 -16.13
CA GLU A 356 -4.39 -9.23 -16.20
C GLU A 356 -4.88 -8.43 -14.96
N ASP A 357 -4.13 -8.46 -13.86
CA ASP A 357 -4.44 -7.68 -12.65
C ASP A 357 -3.93 -6.23 -12.72
N TYR A 358 -3.22 -5.86 -13.78
CA TYR A 358 -2.57 -4.56 -13.93
C TYR A 358 -2.81 -3.96 -15.31
N THR A 359 -2.91 -2.64 -15.38
CA THR A 359 -2.89 -1.96 -16.69
C THR A 359 -1.46 -1.94 -17.25
N GLU A 360 -1.33 -1.72 -18.56
CA GLU A 360 -0.02 -1.61 -19.20
C GLU A 360 0.82 -0.46 -18.62
N ASP A 361 0.18 0.68 -18.30
CA ASP A 361 0.83 1.83 -17.65
C ASP A 361 1.32 1.49 -16.23
N ASP A 362 0.53 0.75 -15.45
CA ASP A 362 0.94 0.31 -14.11
C ASP A 362 2.16 -0.61 -14.19
N LEU A 363 2.13 -1.57 -15.12
CA LEU A 363 3.25 -2.48 -15.34
C LEU A 363 4.49 -1.73 -15.80
N GLU A 364 4.35 -0.76 -16.70
CA GLU A 364 5.49 0.04 -17.16
C GLU A 364 6.14 0.80 -16.02
N LYS A 365 5.34 1.52 -15.22
CA LYS A 365 5.85 2.26 -14.06
C LYS A 365 6.54 1.34 -13.08
N VAL A 366 5.91 0.23 -12.70
CA VAL A 366 6.39 -0.68 -11.66
C VAL A 366 7.63 -1.44 -12.10
N LEU A 367 7.63 -1.99 -13.31
CA LEU A 367 8.73 -2.81 -13.80
C LEU A 367 9.94 -1.93 -14.12
N SER A 368 9.74 -0.74 -14.68
CA SER A 368 10.80 0.26 -14.84
C SER A 368 11.41 0.66 -13.49
N LEU A 369 10.57 0.86 -12.47
CA LEU A 369 11.02 1.17 -11.11
C LEU A 369 11.87 0.03 -10.51
N TYR A 370 11.41 -1.22 -10.62
CA TYR A 370 12.17 -2.38 -10.17
C TYR A 370 13.48 -2.54 -10.96
N GLY A 371 13.46 -2.29 -12.27
CA GLY A 371 14.67 -2.26 -13.09
C GLY A 371 15.70 -1.28 -12.57
N LYS A 372 15.30 -0.04 -12.31
CA LYS A 372 16.15 1.00 -11.72
C LYS A 372 16.67 0.63 -10.33
N ILE A 373 15.87 -0.05 -9.51
CA ILE A 373 16.33 -0.55 -8.20
C ILE A 373 17.43 -1.61 -8.40
N LEU A 374 17.23 -2.54 -9.34
CA LEU A 374 18.22 -3.55 -9.66
C LEU A 374 19.52 -2.93 -10.20
N ASP A 375 19.41 -1.98 -11.12
CA ASP A 375 20.53 -1.21 -11.67
C ASP A 375 21.29 -0.48 -10.55
N LEU A 376 20.57 0.10 -9.58
CA LEU A 376 21.17 0.79 -8.44
C LEU A 376 22.01 -0.18 -7.59
N MET A 377 21.50 -1.39 -7.38
CA MET A 377 22.21 -2.44 -6.65
C MET A 377 23.41 -2.97 -7.42
N VAL A 378 23.34 -3.08 -8.75
CA VAL A 378 24.45 -3.49 -9.61
C VAL A 378 25.54 -2.41 -9.62
N LYS A 379 25.14 -1.14 -9.80
CA LYS A 379 26.06 -0.01 -9.90
C LYS A 379 26.85 0.25 -8.61
N TYR A 380 26.16 0.24 -7.46
CA TYR A 380 26.78 0.63 -6.18
C TYR A 380 27.05 -0.54 -5.24
N GLY A 381 26.48 -1.72 -5.52
CA GLY A 381 26.47 -2.85 -4.60
C GLY A 381 25.33 -2.76 -3.57
N LYS A 382 24.73 -3.92 -3.26
CA LYS A 382 23.59 -4.08 -2.33
C LYS A 382 23.80 -3.44 -0.96
N ARG A 383 25.04 -3.41 -0.46
CA ARG A 383 25.38 -2.91 0.89
C ARG A 383 25.84 -1.45 0.91
N SER A 384 25.83 -0.76 -0.23
CA SER A 384 26.24 0.64 -0.29
C SER A 384 25.33 1.55 0.54
N LYS A 385 25.88 2.68 0.98
CA LYS A 385 25.11 3.72 1.69
C LYS A 385 23.90 4.19 0.86
N ILE A 386 24.08 4.36 -0.46
CA ILE A 386 23.03 4.80 -1.40
C ILE A 386 21.87 3.81 -1.42
N VAL A 387 22.15 2.53 -1.68
CA VAL A 387 21.14 1.47 -1.74
C VAL A 387 20.44 1.32 -0.39
N ASN A 388 21.17 1.40 0.72
CA ASN A 388 20.59 1.28 2.06
C ASN A 388 19.63 2.43 2.40
N GLU A 389 19.95 3.69 2.06
CA GLU A 389 19.04 4.81 2.32
C GLU A 389 17.77 4.73 1.47
N ILE A 390 17.89 4.35 0.20
CA ILE A 390 16.73 4.16 -0.68
C ILE A 390 15.89 2.95 -0.23
N LYS A 391 16.52 1.86 0.21
CA LYS A 391 15.80 0.73 0.80
C LYS A 391 15.00 1.13 2.03
N LYS A 392 15.55 1.97 2.92
CA LYS A 392 14.82 2.48 4.10
C LYS A 392 13.61 3.31 3.69
N LEU A 393 13.77 4.17 2.67
CA LEU A 393 12.68 4.96 2.13
C LEU A 393 11.56 4.07 1.58
N GLY A 394 11.89 3.17 0.63
CA GLY A 394 10.91 2.26 0.03
C GLY A 394 10.20 1.37 1.06
N ASN A 395 10.95 0.79 2.01
CA ASN A 395 10.37 -0.04 3.07
C ASN A 395 9.40 0.76 3.96
N TYR A 396 9.77 1.98 4.36
CA TYR A 396 8.90 2.83 5.18
C TYR A 396 7.59 3.13 4.46
N TYR A 397 7.67 3.59 3.21
CA TYR A 397 6.49 3.91 2.41
C TYR A 397 5.59 2.70 2.20
N ARG A 398 6.17 1.54 1.90
CA ARG A 398 5.40 0.31 1.71
C ARG A 398 4.72 -0.16 2.98
N GLU A 399 5.44 -0.13 4.11
CA GLU A 399 4.89 -0.52 5.40
C GLU A 399 3.77 0.43 5.84
N GLU A 400 3.98 1.74 5.73
CA GLU A 400 2.97 2.71 6.11
C GLU A 400 1.76 2.65 5.17
N TYR A 401 1.96 2.56 3.86
CA TYR A 401 0.86 2.40 2.91
C TYR A 401 -0.01 1.17 3.26
N ARG A 402 0.59 0.04 3.65
CA ARG A 402 -0.17 -1.13 4.13
C ARG A 402 -0.93 -0.84 5.43
N LYS A 403 -0.25 -0.28 6.43
CA LYS A 403 -0.83 0.00 7.76
C LYS A 403 -1.98 0.99 7.73
N ILE A 404 -2.01 1.89 6.74
CA ILE A 404 -3.13 2.82 6.58
C ILE A 404 -4.45 2.06 6.44
N PHE A 405 -4.43 0.98 5.65
CA PHE A 405 -5.60 0.17 5.32
C PHE A 405 -5.83 -1.02 6.24
N ASP A 406 -5.04 -1.18 7.30
CA ASP A 406 -5.33 -2.15 8.37
C ASP A 406 -6.49 -1.69 9.28
N ARG A 407 -6.92 -0.42 9.16
CA ARG A 407 -8.03 0.17 9.90
C ARG A 407 -9.21 0.43 8.99
N ALA A 408 -10.42 0.05 9.40
CA ALA A 408 -11.68 0.38 8.70
C ALA A 408 -12.16 1.82 9.04
N ASP A 409 -11.28 2.80 8.81
CA ASP A 409 -11.48 4.21 9.18
C ASP A 409 -11.19 5.09 7.96
N ARG A 410 -12.24 5.68 7.38
CA ARG A 410 -12.16 6.52 6.17
C ARG A 410 -11.26 7.75 6.39
N ASP A 411 -11.52 8.52 7.44
CA ASP A 411 -10.86 9.80 7.68
C ASP A 411 -9.38 9.61 7.97
N TYR A 412 -9.05 8.55 8.72
CA TYR A 412 -7.68 8.11 8.91
C TYR A 412 -7.05 7.69 7.57
N GLN A 413 -7.72 6.84 6.80
CA GLN A 413 -7.18 6.36 5.52
C GLN A 413 -6.83 7.53 4.58
N GLU A 414 -7.77 8.43 4.33
CA GLU A 414 -7.60 9.55 3.39
C GLU A 414 -6.52 10.52 3.84
N SER A 415 -6.60 10.99 5.10
CA SER A 415 -5.62 11.93 5.67
C SER A 415 -4.20 11.36 5.62
N MET A 416 -4.05 10.07 5.94
CA MET A 416 -2.74 9.45 6.02
C MET A 416 -2.15 9.12 4.64
N ILE A 417 -2.96 8.80 3.63
CA ILE A 417 -2.48 8.61 2.25
C ILE A 417 -2.00 9.93 1.67
N GLU A 418 -2.80 10.99 1.84
CA GLU A 418 -2.44 12.34 1.39
C GLU A 418 -1.11 12.76 2.01
N ARG A 419 -0.98 12.62 3.34
CA ARG A 419 0.26 12.97 4.02
C ARG A 419 1.46 12.13 3.60
N LEU A 420 1.25 10.83 3.36
CA LEU A 420 2.30 9.95 2.87
C LEU A 420 2.78 10.42 1.49
N THR A 421 1.84 10.72 0.60
CA THR A 421 2.08 11.16 -0.79
C THR A 421 2.83 12.49 -0.83
N GLU A 422 2.36 13.49 -0.08
CA GLU A 422 3.04 14.78 0.10
C GLU A 422 4.47 14.62 0.65
N GLY A 423 4.67 13.71 1.60
CA GLY A 423 5.98 13.45 2.17
C GLY A 423 6.99 13.03 1.11
N LEU A 424 6.58 12.22 0.12
CA LEU A 424 7.50 11.74 -0.91
C LEU A 424 7.87 12.86 -1.89
N LEU A 425 6.89 13.69 -2.22
CA LEU A 425 7.09 14.94 -2.96
C LEU A 425 8.09 15.84 -2.24
N ASN A 426 7.91 16.07 -0.94
CA ASN A 426 8.82 16.89 -0.14
C ASN A 426 10.22 16.29 -0.15
N ILE A 427 10.37 14.97 0.00
CA ILE A 427 11.67 14.29 -0.08
C ILE A 427 12.32 14.50 -1.45
N TYR A 428 11.56 14.42 -2.53
CA TYR A 428 12.04 14.73 -3.87
C TYR A 428 12.49 16.20 -3.96
N THR A 429 11.61 17.16 -3.64
CA THR A 429 11.85 18.59 -3.77
C THR A 429 13.04 19.06 -2.91
N TYR A 430 13.11 18.65 -1.64
CA TYR A 430 14.20 19.00 -0.72
C TYR A 430 15.47 18.19 -0.97
N GLY A 431 15.34 16.89 -1.24
CA GLY A 431 16.46 15.97 -1.41
C GLY A 431 17.23 16.19 -2.71
N ILE A 432 16.48 16.33 -3.80
CA ILE A 432 17.05 16.59 -5.12
C ILE A 432 17.35 18.09 -5.28
N GLY A 433 16.42 18.95 -4.87
CA GLY A 433 16.51 20.40 -5.04
C GLY A 433 15.78 20.96 -6.26
N GLY A 434 14.94 20.16 -6.93
CA GLY A 434 14.03 20.60 -8.00
C GLY A 434 12.77 21.31 -7.46
N THR A 435 11.95 21.87 -8.36
CA THR A 435 10.61 22.38 -8.02
C THR A 435 9.58 21.24 -8.05
N GLN A 436 8.39 21.42 -7.47
CA GLN A 436 7.32 20.39 -7.52
C GLN A 436 6.94 20.03 -8.97
N GLY A 437 6.93 21.01 -9.89
CA GLY A 437 6.69 20.79 -11.32
C GLY A 437 7.78 20.02 -12.06
N ALA A 438 8.97 19.83 -11.45
CA ALA A 438 10.05 19.04 -12.04
C ALA A 438 9.69 17.55 -12.19
N ILE A 439 8.68 17.09 -11.47
CA ILE A 439 8.17 15.71 -11.55
C ILE A 439 7.47 15.44 -12.89
N TYR A 440 6.89 16.47 -13.53
CA TYR A 440 5.94 16.26 -14.62
C TYR A 440 6.43 16.67 -16.02
N GLY A 441 7.52 17.43 -16.13
CA GLY A 441 7.87 18.00 -17.45
C GLY A 441 9.30 18.45 -17.65
N TYR A 442 10.18 18.26 -16.66
CA TYR A 442 11.55 18.72 -16.78
C TYR A 442 12.46 17.58 -17.24
N SER A 443 13.24 17.85 -18.28
CA SER A 443 14.30 16.97 -18.72
C SER A 443 15.39 16.84 -17.65
N LYS A 444 16.13 15.73 -17.67
CA LYS A 444 17.27 15.51 -16.77
C LYS A 444 18.27 16.67 -16.82
N LYS A 445 18.48 17.26 -17.99
CA LYS A 445 19.37 18.41 -18.19
C LYS A 445 18.88 19.65 -17.43
N GLU A 446 17.57 19.89 -17.39
CA GLU A 446 16.99 21.02 -16.66
C GLU A 446 17.05 20.79 -15.14
N ILE A 447 16.76 19.56 -14.69
CA ILE A 447 16.93 19.18 -13.29
C ILE A 447 18.40 19.35 -12.86
N ARG A 448 19.36 18.86 -13.67
CA ARG A 448 20.81 19.06 -13.43
C ARG A 448 21.17 20.54 -13.30
N LYS A 449 20.66 21.40 -14.19
CA LYS A 449 20.88 22.85 -14.12
C LYS A 449 20.36 23.44 -12.81
N MET A 450 19.16 23.05 -12.34
CA MET A 450 18.59 23.54 -11.08
C MET A 450 19.39 23.08 -9.85
N VAL A 451 19.81 21.81 -9.84
CA VAL A 451 20.63 21.27 -8.74
C VAL A 451 22.01 21.94 -8.70
N SER A 452 22.58 22.26 -9.87
CA SER A 452 23.89 22.88 -10.02
C SER A 452 23.89 24.40 -9.80
N SER A 453 22.81 25.11 -10.17
CA SER A 453 22.71 26.59 -10.03
C SER A 453 22.49 27.05 -8.58
N LYS A 454 21.86 26.21 -7.74
CA LYS A 454 21.86 26.42 -6.28
C LYS A 454 23.27 26.36 -5.68
N ARG A 455 24.24 25.76 -6.39
CA ARG A 455 25.66 25.66 -5.99
C ARG A 455 26.44 26.94 -6.29
N THR A 456 26.16 27.63 -7.39
CA THR A 456 26.79 28.92 -7.73
C THR A 456 26.31 30.03 -6.79
N LYS A 457 25.01 30.14 -6.51
CA LYS A 457 24.50 31.12 -5.51
C LYS A 457 25.10 30.94 -4.11
N LYS A 458 25.38 29.71 -3.69
CA LYS A 458 26.00 29.46 -2.37
C LYS A 458 27.50 29.80 -2.35
N LYS A 459 28.21 29.73 -3.49
CA LYS A 459 29.62 30.14 -3.60
C LYS A 459 29.78 31.65 -3.77
N ASP A 460 28.87 32.31 -4.48
CA ASP A 460 28.88 33.77 -4.66
C ASP A 460 28.44 34.51 -3.40
N ASN A 461 27.49 33.95 -2.63
CA ASN A 461 27.13 34.50 -1.32
C ASN A 461 28.23 34.32 -0.25
N LEU A 462 29.24 33.46 -0.48
CA LEU A 462 30.38 33.30 0.42
C LEU A 462 31.44 34.41 0.25
N LYS A 463 31.33 35.26 -0.78
CA LYS A 463 32.12 36.50 -0.94
C LYS A 463 31.38 37.76 -0.50
N HIS A 464 30.08 37.67 -0.20
CA HIS A 464 29.25 38.81 0.23
C HIS A 464 28.45 38.56 1.52
N MET A 465 28.81 37.56 2.33
CA MET A 465 28.44 37.58 3.74
C MET A 465 29.37 38.54 4.48
N GLU A 466 29.06 39.84 4.36
CA GLU A 466 29.08 40.66 5.55
C GLU A 466 28.26 39.94 6.61
N THR A 467 28.88 39.79 7.77
CA THR A 467 28.36 39.25 9.01
C THR A 467 26.88 39.58 9.21
N PHE A 468 26.00 38.62 8.93
CA PHE A 468 24.71 38.56 9.62
C PHE A 468 24.96 37.83 10.94
N ASP A 469 25.35 38.62 11.92
CA ASP A 469 25.42 38.24 13.32
C ASP A 469 23.99 37.88 13.78
N PHE A 470 23.67 36.59 13.78
CA PHE A 470 22.64 36.10 14.68
C PHE A 470 23.26 36.15 16.06
N GLY A 471 23.15 37.32 16.71
CA GLY A 471 23.61 37.54 18.06
C GLY A 471 23.28 36.32 18.91
N GLU A 472 24.27 35.86 19.66
CA GLU A 472 24.26 34.65 20.49
C GLU A 472 22.93 34.50 21.23
N LEU A 473 22.00 33.73 20.67
CA LEU A 473 20.80 33.30 21.36
C LEU A 473 21.24 32.21 22.32
N ASP A 474 21.49 32.62 23.57
CA ASP A 474 21.86 31.74 24.67
C ASP A 474 20.78 30.66 24.84
N LEU A 475 21.15 29.41 24.51
CA LEU A 475 20.29 28.24 24.64
C LEU A 475 19.76 28.09 26.07
N ALA A 476 20.46 28.63 27.08
CA ALA A 476 20.03 28.64 28.48
C ALA A 476 18.92 29.67 28.78
N GLU A 477 18.75 30.70 27.95
CA GLU A 477 17.66 31.67 28.06
C GLU A 477 16.38 31.12 27.41
N LEU A 478 16.51 30.44 26.27
CA LEU A 478 15.38 29.75 25.60
C LEU A 478 14.80 28.61 26.47
N LEU A 479 15.68 27.88 27.17
CA LEU A 479 15.27 26.82 28.10
C LEU A 479 14.70 27.36 29.43
N ARG A 480 15.02 28.60 29.82
CA ARG A 480 14.40 29.27 30.98
C ARG A 480 12.95 29.69 30.67
N ASN A 481 12.70 30.18 29.46
CA ASN A 481 11.35 30.60 29.07
C ASN A 481 10.38 29.43 28.96
N ILE A 482 10.81 28.28 28.43
CA ILE A 482 10.00 27.05 28.37
C ILE A 482 9.66 26.52 29.78
N LYS A 483 10.53 26.76 30.77
CA LYS A 483 10.31 26.34 32.16
C LYS A 483 9.39 27.27 32.96
N ASN A 484 9.20 28.51 32.51
CA ASN A 484 8.31 29.48 33.15
C ASN A 484 6.87 29.32 32.64
N ASP A 485 6.68 28.97 31.37
CA ASP A 485 5.33 28.68 30.83
C ASP A 485 4.71 27.42 31.45
N SER A 486 5.53 26.39 31.77
CA SER A 486 5.03 25.18 32.43
C SER A 486 4.68 25.36 33.91
N LYS A 487 4.91 26.54 34.50
CA LYS A 487 4.51 26.87 35.88
C LYS A 487 3.28 27.78 35.96
N ALA A 488 2.83 28.30 34.82
CA ALA A 488 1.63 29.12 34.73
C ALA A 488 0.35 28.27 34.62
N GLU A 489 0.45 27.00 34.20
CA GLU A 489 -0.70 26.09 34.06
C GLU A 489 -1.10 25.33 35.35
N ASP A 490 -0.37 25.49 36.46
CA ASP A 490 -0.71 24.87 37.77
C ASP A 490 -1.36 25.86 38.76
N LYS A 491 -1.81 27.02 38.28
CA LYS A 491 -2.64 27.97 39.03
C LYS A 491 -3.72 28.57 38.13
N ASP A 492 -4.70 27.74 37.76
CA ASP A 492 -6.09 28.13 37.59
C ASP A 492 -7.00 26.93 37.86
#